data_AF-A0A1V9HDA4-F1
#
_entry.id   AF-A0A1V9HDA4-F1
#
_cell.length_a   1.000
_cell.length_b   1.000
_cell.length_c   1.000
_cell.angle_alpha   90.00
_cell.angle_beta   90.00
_cell.angle_gamma   90.00
#
_symmetry.space_group_name_H-M   'P 1'
#
loop_
_entity.id
_entity.type
_entity.pdbx_description
1 polymer ?
#
loop_
_entity_poly.entity_id
_entity_poly.type
_entity_poly.pdbx_seq_one_letter_code
_entity_poly.pdbx_strand_id
1 'polypeptide(L)'
;MVESGAWLLPMRGSQLYAEKPPPFMWLQAAAFKVVGSWDVAFLLPSLIAALLTLWFTYDIARRSWGREVAGYAALALFATVQFGLMAKRAKIDMVLVAMTTGARWGLLSHLLKVPDWTG
;
A
#
# COMPACT_ATOMS: atom_id res chain seq x y z
N MET A 1 -10.30 18.52 3.35
CA MET A 1 -9.90 17.71 4.53
C MET A 1 -8.81 18.41 5.32
N VAL A 2 -7.64 18.71 4.72
CA VAL A 2 -6.53 19.37 5.43
C VAL A 2 -6.89 20.78 5.90
N GLU A 3 -7.39 21.64 5.00
CA GLU A 3 -7.79 23.01 5.33
C GLU A 3 -9.15 23.07 6.05
N SER A 4 -10.11 22.26 5.58
CA SER A 4 -11.48 22.29 6.07
C SER A 4 -11.72 21.54 7.39
N GLY A 5 -10.77 20.73 7.87
CA GLY A 5 -10.94 19.90 9.08
C GLY A 5 -12.00 18.79 8.99
N ALA A 6 -12.77 18.73 7.90
CA ALA A 6 -13.79 17.72 7.69
C ALA A 6 -13.15 16.40 7.20
N TRP A 7 -13.03 15.41 8.10
CA TRP A 7 -12.45 14.09 7.81
C TRP A 7 -13.51 13.04 7.44
N LEU A 8 -14.77 13.22 7.84
CA LEU A 8 -15.83 12.23 7.60
C LEU A 8 -16.36 12.27 6.15
N LEU A 9 -16.57 13.47 5.63
CA LEU A 9 -17.19 13.69 4.31
C LEU A 9 -16.24 14.52 3.45
N PRO A 10 -15.74 13.97 2.34
CA PRO A 10 -14.93 14.74 1.43
C PRO A 10 -15.74 15.84 0.77
N MET A 11 -15.10 16.98 0.56
CA MET A 11 -15.65 18.08 -0.23
C MET A 11 -14.74 18.32 -1.43
N ARG A 12 -15.33 18.56 -2.60
CA ARG A 12 -14.64 19.05 -3.79
C ARG A 12 -15.13 20.47 -4.04
N GLY A 13 -14.34 21.46 -3.65
CA GLY A 13 -14.81 22.85 -3.62
C GLY A 13 -15.97 23.00 -2.62
N SER A 14 -17.11 23.54 -3.08
CA SER A 14 -18.33 23.71 -2.27
C SER A 14 -19.29 22.52 -2.32
N GLN A 15 -18.99 21.48 -3.10
CA GLN A 15 -19.87 20.32 -3.25
C GLN A 15 -19.42 19.13 -2.38
N LEU A 16 -20.38 18.48 -1.75
CA LEU A 16 -20.16 17.21 -1.06
C LEU A 16 -19.75 16.15 -2.08
N TYR A 17 -18.57 15.57 -1.88
CA TYR A 17 -18.05 14.49 -2.69
C TYR A 17 -18.13 13.19 -1.89
N ALA A 18 -19.35 12.79 -1.55
CA ALA A 18 -19.65 11.60 -0.73
C ALA A 18 -19.60 10.27 -1.50
N GLU A 19 -19.46 10.31 -2.83
CA GLU A 19 -19.52 9.11 -3.66
C GLU A 19 -18.28 8.21 -3.56
N LYS A 20 -17.16 8.72 -3.01
CA LYS A 20 -15.94 7.94 -2.83
C LYS A 20 -15.58 7.80 -1.35
N PRO A 21 -15.23 6.58 -0.90
CA PRO A 21 -14.87 6.36 0.50
C PRO A 21 -13.62 7.20 0.86
N PRO A 22 -13.61 7.83 2.06
CA PRO A 22 -12.58 8.77 2.48
C PRO A 22 -11.17 8.22 2.78
N PRO A 23 -10.89 6.89 2.97
CA PRO A 23 -9.56 6.44 3.41
C PRO A 23 -8.40 6.85 2.51
N PHE A 24 -8.63 6.88 1.19
CA PHE A 24 -7.58 7.31 0.26
C PHE A 24 -7.27 8.80 0.42
N MET A 25 -8.28 9.63 0.67
CA MET A 25 -8.12 11.05 0.92
C MET A 25 -7.45 11.32 2.27
N TRP A 26 -7.67 10.46 3.27
CA TRP A 26 -6.93 10.52 4.54
C TRP A 26 -5.44 10.28 4.34
N LEU A 27 -5.07 9.27 3.54
CA LEU A 27 -3.68 8.98 3.22
C LEU A 27 -3.02 10.15 2.48
N GLN A 28 -3.71 10.76 1.52
CA GLN A 28 -3.21 11.94 0.80
C GLN A 28 -3.08 13.17 1.71
N ALA A 29 -4.07 13.40 2.58
CA ALA A 29 -4.03 14.48 3.56
C ALA A 29 -2.89 14.31 4.57
N ALA A 30 -2.65 13.07 5.03
CA ALA A 30 -1.53 12.74 5.91
C ALA A 30 -0.19 12.94 5.20
N ALA A 31 -0.05 12.45 3.96
CA ALA A 31 1.14 12.65 3.15
C ALA A 31 1.44 14.14 2.91
N PHE A 32 0.41 14.94 2.67
CA PHE A 32 0.55 16.38 2.51
C PHE A 32 1.02 17.07 3.79
N LYS A 33 0.52 16.67 4.97
CA LYS A 33 1.01 17.19 6.25
C LYS A 33 2.49 16.90 6.50
N VAL A 34 3.02 15.79 5.96
CA VAL A 34 4.42 15.38 6.12
C VAL A 34 5.34 16.11 5.12
N VAL A 35 4.93 16.22 3.86
CA VAL A 35 5.80 16.71 2.78
C VAL A 35 5.58 18.19 2.45
N GLY A 36 4.38 18.72 2.69
CA GLY A 36 4.02 20.11 2.40
C GLY A 36 3.85 20.44 0.91
N SER A 37 4.07 19.49 0.00
CA SER A 37 3.89 19.65 -1.45
C SER A 37 2.88 18.66 -2.00
N TRP A 38 1.90 19.14 -2.77
CA TRP A 38 0.89 18.31 -3.42
C TRP A 38 1.47 17.43 -4.54
N ASP A 39 2.52 17.88 -5.22
CA ASP A 39 3.17 17.11 -6.28
C ASP A 39 3.71 15.78 -5.75
N VAL A 40 4.27 15.80 -4.54
CA VAL A 40 4.84 14.61 -3.89
C VAL A 40 3.79 13.88 -3.05
N ALA A 41 2.94 14.61 -2.33
CA ALA A 41 1.93 14.03 -1.44
C ALA A 41 0.92 13.16 -2.20
N PHE A 42 0.65 13.46 -3.48
CA PHE A 42 -0.24 12.64 -4.30
C PHE A 42 0.39 11.26 -4.59
N LEU A 43 1.70 11.22 -4.83
CA LEU A 43 2.46 10.01 -5.19
C LEU A 43 2.83 9.15 -3.98
N LEU A 44 3.01 9.77 -2.82
CA LEU A 44 3.57 9.10 -1.65
C LEU A 44 2.75 7.88 -1.18
N PRO A 45 1.41 7.93 -1.09
CA PRO A 45 0.61 6.77 -0.68
C PRO A 45 0.75 5.57 -1.62
N SER A 46 0.75 5.81 -2.94
CA SER A 46 0.88 4.71 -3.91
C SER A 46 2.30 4.16 -3.96
N LEU A 47 3.31 5.01 -3.77
CA LEU A 47 4.70 4.58 -3.68
C LEU A 47 4.92 3.69 -2.45
N ILE A 48 4.46 4.12 -1.27
CA ILE A 48 4.56 3.32 -0.04
C ILE A 48 3.82 1.99 -0.22
N ALA A 49 2.62 2.01 -0.79
CA ALA A 49 1.85 0.80 -1.05
C ALA A 49 2.59 -0.17 -2.00
N ALA A 50 3.23 0.33 -3.05
CA ALA A 50 4.03 -0.49 -3.95
C ALA A 50 5.25 -1.10 -3.23
N LEU A 51 5.97 -0.31 -2.44
CA LEU A 51 7.12 -0.81 -1.66
C LEU A 51 6.71 -1.88 -0.64
N LEU A 52 5.60 -1.68 0.06
CA LEU A 52 5.03 -2.67 0.97
C LEU A 52 4.65 -3.96 0.24
N THR A 53 4.05 -3.85 -0.95
CA THR A 53 3.70 -5.02 -1.77
C THR A 53 4.95 -5.83 -2.14
N LEU A 54 6.02 -5.16 -2.60
CA LEU A 54 7.29 -5.83 -2.91
C LEU A 54 7.88 -6.51 -1.67
N TRP A 55 7.83 -5.85 -0.51
CA TRP A 55 8.33 -6.41 0.74
C TRP A 55 7.54 -7.65 1.16
N PHE A 56 6.21 -7.59 1.15
CA PHE A 56 5.35 -8.73 1.47
C PHE A 56 5.60 -9.92 0.53
N THR A 57 5.73 -9.66 -0.78
CA THR A 57 6.05 -10.69 -1.78
C THR A 57 7.41 -11.33 -1.51
N TYR A 58 8.43 -10.51 -1.24
CA TYR A 58 9.76 -10.99 -0.90
C TYR A 58 9.74 -11.85 0.37
N ASP A 59 9.08 -11.39 1.43
CA ASP A 59 9.09 -12.06 2.73
C ASP A 59 8.35 -13.41 2.69
N ILE A 60 7.17 -13.48 2.04
CA ILE A 60 6.47 -14.77 1.82
C ILE A 60 7.36 -15.72 1.02
N ALA A 61 7.91 -15.25 -0.11
CA ALA A 61 8.72 -16.12 -0.97
C ALA A 61 9.99 -16.60 -0.25
N ARG A 62 10.58 -15.76 0.60
CA ARG A 62 11.73 -16.12 1.42
C ARG A 62 11.40 -17.21 2.43
N ARG A 63 10.27 -17.12 3.12
CA ARG A 63 9.83 -18.11 4.12
C ARG A 63 9.48 -19.45 3.49
N SER A 64 8.94 -19.43 2.27
CA SER A 64 8.47 -20.64 1.59
C SER A 64 9.54 -21.35 0.74
N TRP A 65 10.41 -20.61 0.06
CA TRP A 65 11.35 -21.16 -0.94
C TRP A 65 12.79 -20.66 -0.82
N GLY A 66 13.09 -19.87 0.22
CA GLY A 66 14.44 -19.35 0.45
C GLY A 66 14.74 -18.01 -0.24
N ARG A 67 15.94 -17.48 0.02
CA ARG A 67 16.31 -16.09 -0.31
C ARG A 67 16.48 -15.82 -1.80
N GLU A 68 16.93 -16.80 -2.58
CA GLU A 68 17.16 -16.64 -4.03
C GLU A 68 15.83 -16.47 -4.75
N VAL A 69 14.88 -17.39 -4.52
CA VAL A 69 13.53 -17.34 -5.08
C VAL A 69 12.80 -16.06 -4.68
N ALA A 70 12.99 -15.59 -3.44
CA ALA A 70 12.44 -14.32 -2.99
C ALA A 70 12.91 -13.12 -3.82
N GLY A 71 14.21 -13.09 -4.15
CA GLY A 71 14.79 -12.05 -5.01
C GLY A 71 14.15 -12.06 -6.39
N TYR A 72 14.04 -13.23 -7.03
CA TYR A 72 13.41 -13.35 -8.34
C TYR A 72 11.92 -12.99 -8.32
N ALA A 73 11.18 -13.39 -7.29
CA ALA A 73 9.75 -13.07 -7.15
C ALA A 73 9.50 -11.56 -7.03
N ALA A 74 10.28 -10.88 -6.18
CA ALA A 74 10.20 -9.43 -6.02
C ALA A 74 10.62 -8.69 -7.30
N LEU A 75 11.69 -9.16 -7.97
CA LEU A 75 12.16 -8.59 -9.23
C LEU A 75 11.13 -8.78 -10.36
N ALA A 76 10.52 -9.95 -10.47
CA ALA A 76 9.48 -10.23 -11.46
C ALA A 76 8.26 -9.31 -11.28
N LEU A 77 7.83 -9.10 -10.02
CA LEU A 77 6.77 -8.13 -9.71
C LEU A 77 7.20 -6.70 -10.07
N PHE A 78 8.41 -6.29 -9.70
CA PHE A 78 8.94 -4.97 -10.01
C PHE A 78 9.05 -4.72 -11.52
N ALA A 79 9.49 -5.72 -12.28
CA ALA A 79 9.62 -5.66 -13.74
C ALA A 79 8.27 -5.65 -14.47
N THR A 80 7.16 -5.93 -13.77
CA THR A 80 5.83 -5.86 -14.37
C THR A 80 5.48 -4.40 -14.65
N VAL A 81 5.41 -4.03 -15.93
CA VAL A 81 5.15 -2.64 -16.38
C VAL A 81 3.93 -2.04 -15.70
N GLN A 82 2.84 -2.81 -15.59
CA GLN A 82 1.61 -2.36 -14.95
C GLN A 82 1.82 -1.97 -13.48
N PHE A 83 2.68 -2.67 -12.75
CA PHE A 83 2.99 -2.37 -11.35
C PHE A 83 3.69 -1.01 -11.23
N GLY A 84 4.72 -0.77 -12.05
CA GLY A 84 5.43 0.51 -12.09
C GLY A 84 4.53 1.69 -12.52
N LEU A 85 3.65 1.47 -13.50
CA LEU A 85 2.69 2.48 -13.94
C LEU A 85 1.67 2.82 -12.85
N MET A 86 1.17 1.83 -12.12
CA MET A 86 0.20 2.04 -11.05
C MET A 86 0.83 2.70 -9.81
N ALA A 87 2.10 2.42 -9.52
CA ALA A 87 2.84 3.09 -8.45
C ALA A 87 2.98 4.61 -8.69
N LYS A 88 3.12 5.03 -9.95
CA LYS A 88 3.23 6.45 -10.34
C LYS A 88 1.89 7.16 -10.55
N ARG A 89 0.80 6.42 -10.72
CA ARG A 89 -0.52 7.01 -11.03
C ARG A 89 -1.34 7.43 -9.81
N ALA A 90 -0.84 7.21 -8.59
CA ALA A 90 -1.49 7.64 -7.36
C ALA A 90 -2.97 7.26 -7.31
N LYS A 91 -3.25 6.00 -7.65
CA LYS A 91 -4.59 5.40 -7.59
C LYS A 91 -4.76 4.60 -6.32
N ILE A 92 -6.02 4.54 -5.86
CA ILE A 92 -6.43 3.71 -4.73
C ILE A 92 -6.12 2.22 -4.94
N ASP A 93 -6.08 1.78 -6.20
CA ASP A 93 -5.80 0.40 -6.60
C ASP A 93 -4.50 -0.12 -5.98
N MET A 94 -3.45 0.70 -5.89
CA MET A 94 -2.16 0.27 -5.33
C MET A 94 -2.25 0.03 -3.82
N VAL A 95 -3.02 0.86 -3.11
CA VAL A 95 -3.27 0.68 -1.67
C VAL A 95 -4.08 -0.59 -1.43
N LEU A 96 -5.07 -0.87 -2.28
CA LEU A 96 -5.84 -2.11 -2.23
C LEU A 96 -4.94 -3.35 -2.44
N VAL A 97 -4.03 -3.30 -3.43
CA VAL A 97 -3.06 -4.37 -3.67
C VAL A 97 -2.16 -4.58 -2.44
N ALA A 98 -1.66 -3.50 -1.83
CA ALA A 98 -0.83 -3.60 -0.64
C ALA A 98 -1.58 -4.21 0.55
N MET A 99 -2.81 -3.78 0.80
CA MET A 99 -3.65 -4.29 1.90
C MET A 99 -3.99 -5.77 1.71
N THR A 100 -4.41 -6.17 0.50
CA THR A 100 -4.75 -7.57 0.20
C THR A 100 -3.53 -8.48 0.23
N THR A 101 -2.38 -8.01 -0.27
CA THR A 101 -1.11 -8.73 -0.18
C THR A 101 -0.63 -8.83 1.27
N GLY A 102 -0.79 -7.76 2.05
CA GLY A 102 -0.49 -7.73 3.49
C GLY A 102 -1.36 -8.69 4.29
N ALA A 103 -2.65 -8.81 3.98
CA ALA A 103 -3.54 -9.78 4.62
C ALA A 103 -3.09 -11.23 4.34
N ARG A 104 -2.71 -11.53 3.09
CA ARG A 104 -2.12 -12.84 2.73
C ARG A 104 -0.79 -13.07 3.44
N TRP A 105 0.06 -12.05 3.50
CA TRP A 105 1.33 -12.10 4.21
C TRP A 105 1.13 -12.40 5.69
N GLY A 106 0.18 -11.74 6.36
CA GLY A 106 -0.12 -11.98 7.77
C GLY A 106 -0.59 -13.41 8.03
N LEU A 107 -1.52 -13.89 7.19
CA LEU A 107 -2.04 -15.26 7.29
C LEU A 107 -0.93 -16.30 7.04
N LEU A 108 -0.19 -16.19 5.94
CA LEU A 108 0.89 -17.13 5.61
C LEU A 108 2.03 -17.06 6.62
N SER A 109 2.39 -15.86 7.08
CA SER A 109 3.42 -15.68 8.10
C SER A 109 3.03 -16.32 9.44
N HIS A 110 1.73 -16.38 9.75
CA HIS A 110 1.23 -17.08 10.92
C HIS A 110 1.23 -18.60 10.71
N LEU A 111 0.73 -19.09 9.57
CA LEU A 111 0.67 -20.52 9.25
C LEU A 111 2.04 -21.17 9.06
N LEU A 112 3.03 -20.41 8.58
CA LEU A 112 4.41 -20.90 8.37
C LEU A 112 5.27 -20.82 9.63
N LYS A 113 4.80 -20.16 10.71
CA LYS A 113 5.45 -20.31 12.01
C LYS A 113 5.13 -21.71 12.52
N VAL A 114 6.17 -22.53 12.68
CA VAL A 114 6.05 -23.78 13.44
C VAL A 114 5.46 -23.41 14.81
N PRO A 115 4.38 -24.06 15.25
CA PRO A 115 3.82 -23.71 16.54
C PRO A 115 4.81 -24.10 17.64
N ASP A 116 5.22 -23.10 18.42
CA ASP A 116 6.06 -23.26 19.61
C ASP A 116 5.23 -23.93 20.72
N TRP A 117 4.93 -25.23 20.59
CA TRP A 117 4.26 -26.04 21.62
C TRP A 117 5.24 -26.46 22.73
N THR A 118 6.01 -25.51 23.27
CA THR A 118 6.84 -25.75 24.46
C THR A 118 6.70 -24.59 25.42
N GLY A 119 5.75 -24.73 26.34
CA GLY A 119 5.52 -23.91 27.50
C GLY A 119 4.77 -24.73 28.54
#